data_AF-A0A8B6E020-F1
#
_entry.id   AF-A0A8B6E020-F1
#
_cell.length_a   1.000
_cell.length_b   1.000
_cell.length_c   1.000
_cell.angle_alpha   90.00
_cell.angle_beta   90.00
_cell.angle_gamma   90.00
#
_symmetry.space_group_name_H-M   'P 1'
#
loop_
_entity.id
_entity.type
_entity.pdbx_description
1 polymer ?
#
loop_
_entity_poly.entity_id
_entity_poly.type
_entity_poly.pdbx_seq_one_letter_code
_entity_poly.pdbx_strand_id
1 'polypeptide(L)'
;MNARKQDGKHYKATSFEIIRHVLNRHLRGVPYSRKIDIIKDTEFSDANECFKAALAELNRIGKGSVDHHPVINETDRKKLYESIIMIPDAPEALLNKVQFDIRLYFCGRSQENMHGMTKSTFEVLNDPKTGLWEYVAKCKDELTKNHRGNDRESTSGVMPEFPGSPYCPVKSYETYISKLHPLWQRPKESFNDDDTIWYCNSRLGEKTLAKFMTKLSEGAKLSQIYTNHSIRATGATILTKSMFNPSQIMAVTGHKSVQSLNVYQRTDTEEKIAMGHAMGKALQLLINVNQSDYVPYITSEAGIRLSIHEHDSEPVLENNGFSVATGFRTDVSLSQFENFLSNIGGLLGLWIGMSAISIGELLELCFFLLRSMTKRNRAIENQTGVSSNEIGETTDQNITQSVHIDMSIIDEMERGL
;
A
#
# COMPACT_ATOMS: atom_id res chain seq x y z
N MET A 1 24.10 -1.19 -21.90
CA MET A 1 23.01 -2.07 -22.42
C MET A 1 22.14 -1.24 -23.38
N ASN A 2 22.16 -1.53 -24.69
CA ASN A 2 21.54 -0.67 -25.74
C ASN A 2 20.20 -1.20 -26.29
N ALA A 3 19.38 -1.87 -25.47
CA ALA A 3 18.08 -2.34 -25.93
C ALA A 3 17.16 -1.14 -26.28
N ARG A 4 16.55 -1.20 -27.47
CA ARG A 4 15.61 -0.21 -28.00
C ARG A 4 14.38 -0.90 -28.58
N LYS A 5 13.27 -0.16 -28.63
CA LYS A 5 12.06 -0.56 -29.35
C LYS A 5 12.34 -0.59 -30.87
N GLN A 6 11.42 -1.20 -31.63
CA GLN A 6 11.49 -1.20 -33.10
C GLN A 6 11.52 0.22 -33.69
N ASP A 7 10.92 1.20 -33.01
CA ASP A 7 10.93 2.61 -33.40
C ASP A 7 12.19 3.39 -32.93
N GLY A 8 13.22 2.68 -32.45
CA GLY A 8 14.47 3.27 -31.96
C GLY A 8 14.39 3.90 -30.57
N LYS A 9 13.21 3.99 -29.95
CA LYS A 9 13.05 4.61 -28.63
C LYS A 9 13.55 3.71 -27.49
N HIS A 10 13.95 4.33 -26.40
CA HIS A 10 14.30 3.63 -25.16
C HIS A 10 13.10 2.92 -24.54
N TYR A 11 13.33 1.72 -23.99
CA TYR A 11 12.40 1.08 -23.06
C TYR A 11 12.39 1.81 -21.71
N LYS A 12 11.36 1.54 -20.89
CA LYS A 12 11.31 2.02 -19.50
C LYS A 12 12.22 1.18 -18.60
N ALA A 13 12.65 1.76 -17.49
CA ALA A 13 13.43 1.04 -16.46
C ALA A 13 12.72 -0.26 -16.02
N THR A 14 11.41 -0.21 -15.79
CA THR A 14 10.60 -1.39 -15.44
C THR A 14 10.62 -2.49 -16.49
N SER A 15 10.74 -2.15 -17.77
CA SER A 15 10.86 -3.16 -18.84
C SER A 15 12.17 -3.93 -18.74
N PHE A 16 13.28 -3.26 -18.39
CA PHE A 16 14.57 -3.92 -18.18
C PHE A 16 14.53 -4.86 -16.98
N GLU A 17 13.88 -4.46 -15.88
CA GLU A 17 13.67 -5.32 -14.71
C GLU A 17 12.87 -6.58 -15.08
N ILE A 18 11.75 -6.41 -15.80
CA ILE A 18 10.92 -7.54 -16.27
C ILE A 18 11.76 -8.47 -17.14
N ILE A 19 12.51 -7.93 -18.11
CA ILE A 19 13.36 -8.74 -18.99
C ILE A 19 14.37 -9.54 -18.17
N ARG A 20 15.05 -8.93 -17.19
CA ARG A 20 16.01 -9.60 -16.32
C ARG A 20 15.34 -10.74 -15.51
N HIS A 21 14.16 -10.49 -14.95
CA HIS A 21 13.42 -11.52 -14.21
C HIS A 21 12.94 -12.66 -15.13
N VAL A 22 12.47 -12.34 -16.33
CA VAL A 22 12.06 -13.34 -17.34
C VAL A 22 13.25 -14.18 -17.79
N LEU A 23 14.41 -13.56 -18.05
CA LEU A 23 15.65 -14.25 -18.40
C LEU A 23 16.09 -15.19 -17.27
N ASN A 24 16.12 -14.70 -16.02
CA ASN A 24 16.47 -15.53 -14.88
C ASN A 24 15.52 -16.73 -14.76
N ARG A 25 14.21 -16.51 -14.89
CA ARG A 25 13.21 -17.58 -14.88
C ARG A 25 13.39 -18.56 -16.04
N HIS A 26 13.73 -18.06 -17.23
CA HIS A 26 13.91 -18.88 -18.42
C HIS A 26 15.15 -19.78 -18.33
N LEU A 27 16.28 -19.25 -17.83
CA LEU A 27 17.50 -20.03 -17.62
C LEU A 27 17.33 -21.11 -16.56
N ARG A 28 16.58 -20.81 -15.48
CA ARG A 28 16.30 -21.74 -14.38
C ARG A 28 15.17 -22.72 -14.68
N GLY A 29 14.30 -22.39 -15.63
CA GLY A 29 13.17 -23.21 -16.05
C GLY A 29 13.55 -24.22 -17.14
N VAL A 30 12.60 -25.10 -17.46
CA VAL A 30 12.70 -26.03 -18.59
C VAL A 30 12.79 -25.23 -19.90
N PRO A 31 13.67 -25.58 -20.86
CA PRO A 31 14.49 -26.80 -20.93
C PRO A 31 15.87 -26.70 -20.24
N TYR A 32 16.34 -25.51 -19.90
CA TYR A 32 17.74 -25.31 -19.52
C TYR A 32 18.07 -25.74 -18.09
N SER A 33 17.12 -25.57 -17.16
CA SER A 33 17.21 -25.99 -15.74
C SER A 33 18.55 -25.64 -15.07
N ARG A 34 19.11 -24.48 -15.42
CA ARG A 34 20.43 -24.05 -14.92
C ARG A 34 20.34 -23.75 -13.43
N LYS A 35 21.36 -24.14 -12.67
CA LYS A 35 21.50 -23.83 -11.24
C LYS A 35 22.21 -22.49 -10.99
N ILE A 36 21.94 -21.51 -11.85
CA ILE A 36 22.48 -20.15 -11.73
C ILE A 36 21.33 -19.17 -11.49
N ASP A 37 21.53 -18.20 -10.63
CA ASP A 37 20.66 -17.06 -10.41
C ASP A 37 21.38 -15.78 -10.79
N ILE A 38 21.15 -15.31 -12.02
CA ILE A 38 21.81 -14.12 -12.60
C ILE A 38 21.52 -12.83 -11.81
N ILE A 39 20.60 -12.87 -10.86
CA ILE A 39 20.21 -11.75 -10.02
C ILE A 39 20.94 -11.77 -8.68
N LYS A 40 21.25 -12.96 -8.14
CA LYS A 40 21.71 -13.11 -6.75
C LYS A 40 23.12 -13.68 -6.64
N ASP A 41 23.55 -14.50 -7.59
CA ASP A 41 24.83 -15.17 -7.51
C ASP A 41 25.98 -14.17 -7.69
N THR A 42 27.03 -14.33 -6.89
CA THR A 42 28.18 -13.41 -6.81
C THR A 42 28.95 -13.30 -8.13
N GLU A 43 28.93 -14.36 -8.94
CA GLU A 43 29.53 -14.41 -10.29
C GLU A 43 28.95 -13.33 -11.23
N PHE A 44 27.74 -12.83 -10.97
CA PHE A 44 27.08 -11.80 -11.77
C PHE A 44 27.13 -10.40 -11.13
N SER A 45 27.96 -10.17 -10.11
CA SER A 45 28.05 -8.89 -9.40
C SER A 45 28.38 -7.72 -10.34
N ASP A 46 29.40 -7.85 -11.19
CA ASP A 46 29.78 -6.84 -12.18
C ASP A 46 28.66 -6.55 -13.20
N ALA A 47 27.97 -7.59 -13.65
CA ALA A 47 26.83 -7.46 -14.56
C ALA A 47 25.65 -6.74 -13.89
N ASN A 48 25.42 -7.00 -12.60
CA ASN A 48 24.40 -6.35 -11.80
C ASN A 48 24.72 -4.87 -11.53
N GLU A 49 25.99 -4.51 -11.28
CA GLU A 49 26.44 -3.12 -11.21
C GLU A 49 26.19 -2.39 -12.55
N CYS A 50 26.60 -2.99 -13.67
CA CYS A 50 26.30 -2.48 -15.01
C CYS A 50 24.79 -2.28 -15.24
N PHE A 51 23.97 -3.22 -14.76
CA PHE A 51 22.52 -3.15 -14.86
C PHE A 51 21.93 -2.00 -14.05
N LYS A 52 22.38 -1.80 -12.80
CA LYS A 52 21.99 -0.67 -11.95
C LYS A 52 22.35 0.66 -12.60
N ALA A 53 23.55 0.80 -13.14
CA ALA A 53 23.99 1.99 -13.86
C ALA A 53 23.10 2.28 -15.09
N ALA A 54 22.72 1.24 -15.84
CA ALA A 54 21.79 1.39 -16.95
C ALA A 54 20.38 1.85 -16.51
N LEU A 55 19.87 1.36 -15.37
CA LEU A 55 18.61 1.84 -14.80
C LEU A 55 18.71 3.31 -14.34
N ALA A 56 19.83 3.69 -13.72
CA ALA A 56 20.09 5.07 -13.31
C ALA A 56 20.10 6.02 -14.52
N GLU A 57 20.71 5.62 -15.63
CA GLU A 57 20.70 6.40 -16.87
C GLU A 57 19.29 6.50 -17.46
N LEU A 58 18.51 5.41 -17.47
CA LEU A 58 17.11 5.46 -17.89
C LEU A 58 16.29 6.42 -17.03
N ASN A 59 16.54 6.45 -15.72
CA ASN A 59 15.90 7.42 -14.82
C ASN A 59 16.31 8.85 -15.17
N ARG A 60 17.60 9.10 -15.43
CA ARG A 60 18.15 10.41 -15.82
C ARG A 60 17.50 10.97 -17.10
N ILE A 61 17.26 10.13 -18.10
CA ILE A 61 16.59 10.53 -19.35
C ILE A 61 15.06 10.51 -19.27
N GLY A 62 14.48 10.42 -18.06
CA GLY A 62 13.03 10.47 -17.83
C GLY A 62 12.28 9.19 -18.22
N LYS A 63 12.96 8.05 -18.35
CA LYS A 63 12.37 6.72 -18.58
C LYS A 63 12.22 5.87 -17.31
N GLY A 64 12.42 6.48 -16.15
CA GLY A 64 12.23 5.87 -14.84
C GLY A 64 10.80 5.89 -14.31
N SER A 65 9.96 6.78 -14.82
CA SER A 65 8.60 6.95 -14.29
C SER A 65 7.69 5.78 -14.64
N VAL A 66 6.93 5.33 -13.64
CA VAL A 66 5.77 4.47 -13.84
C VAL A 66 4.59 5.36 -14.21
N ASP A 67 3.97 5.08 -15.36
CA ASP A 67 2.74 5.77 -15.74
C ASP A 67 1.61 5.13 -14.94
N HIS A 68 0.93 5.92 -14.13
CA HIS A 68 -0.26 5.45 -13.43
C HIS A 68 -1.49 5.70 -14.29
N HIS A 69 -2.48 4.83 -14.16
CA HIS A 69 -3.74 5.02 -14.86
C HIS A 69 -4.42 6.30 -14.35
N PRO A 70 -4.95 7.14 -15.26
CA PRO A 70 -5.56 8.41 -14.89
C PRO A 70 -6.80 8.15 -14.04
N VAL A 71 -6.98 8.98 -13.01
CA VAL A 71 -8.18 9.00 -12.17
C VAL A 71 -9.29 9.72 -12.93
N ILE A 72 -10.52 9.21 -12.84
CA ILE A 72 -11.71 9.86 -13.40
C ILE A 72 -11.99 11.08 -12.51
N ASN A 73 -11.78 12.27 -13.04
CA ASN A 73 -11.97 13.53 -12.32
C ASN A 73 -13.45 13.75 -11.97
N GLU A 74 -13.74 14.68 -11.06
CA GLU A 74 -15.10 14.92 -10.59
C GLU A 74 -16.06 15.37 -11.68
N THR A 75 -15.60 16.24 -12.58
CA THR A 75 -16.38 16.73 -13.73
C THR A 75 -16.80 15.59 -14.65
N ASP A 76 -15.88 14.69 -15.01
CA ASP A 76 -16.17 13.54 -15.85
C ASP A 76 -17.01 12.48 -15.13
N ARG A 77 -16.85 12.30 -13.81
CA ARG A 77 -17.74 11.44 -13.03
C ARG A 77 -19.17 11.98 -13.06
N LYS A 78 -19.35 13.28 -12.79
CA LYS A 78 -20.66 13.94 -12.85
C LYS A 78 -21.29 13.77 -14.24
N LYS A 79 -20.52 14.07 -15.28
CA LYS A 79 -20.95 13.89 -16.68
C LYS A 79 -21.33 12.45 -17.01
N LEU A 80 -20.62 11.47 -16.43
CA LEU A 80 -20.92 10.06 -16.63
C LEU A 80 -22.27 9.67 -16.01
N TYR A 81 -22.53 10.08 -14.77
CA TYR A 81 -23.81 9.79 -14.09
C TYR A 81 -25.00 10.54 -14.72
N GLU A 82 -24.77 11.73 -15.29
CA GLU A 82 -25.79 12.52 -15.99
C GLU A 82 -26.02 12.06 -17.44
N SER A 83 -25.20 11.14 -17.96
CA SER A 83 -25.30 10.65 -19.33
C SER A 83 -26.43 9.62 -19.49
N ILE A 84 -27.17 9.72 -20.59
CA ILE A 84 -28.22 8.75 -20.97
C ILE A 84 -27.71 7.30 -21.00
N ILE A 85 -26.42 7.08 -21.25
CA ILE A 85 -25.83 5.73 -21.30
C ILE A 85 -25.65 5.08 -19.91
N MET A 86 -25.96 5.80 -18.83
CA MET A 86 -25.86 5.38 -17.43
C MET A 86 -27.18 5.53 -16.65
N ILE A 87 -28.20 6.12 -17.26
CA ILE A 87 -29.54 6.22 -16.67
C ILE A 87 -30.17 4.82 -16.71
N PRO A 88 -30.64 4.25 -15.59
CA PRO A 88 -31.10 2.86 -15.53
C PRO A 88 -32.51 2.65 -16.14
N ASP A 89 -32.83 3.34 -17.23
CA ASP A 89 -34.11 3.26 -17.97
C ASP A 89 -34.08 2.26 -19.13
N ALA A 90 -32.89 1.93 -19.64
CA ALA A 90 -32.69 0.99 -20.73
C ALA A 90 -31.78 -0.18 -20.33
N PRO A 91 -31.92 -1.39 -20.93
CA PRO A 91 -31.12 -2.56 -20.62
C PRO A 91 -29.61 -2.33 -20.75
N GLU A 92 -29.16 -1.60 -21.77
CA GLU A 92 -27.75 -1.28 -21.96
C GLU A 92 -27.23 -0.30 -20.91
N ALA A 93 -28.01 0.74 -20.60
CA ALA A 93 -27.62 1.75 -19.63
C ALA A 93 -27.64 1.23 -18.19
N LEU A 94 -28.62 0.40 -17.83
CA LEU A 94 -28.66 -0.35 -16.57
C LEU A 94 -27.44 -1.27 -16.42
N LEU A 95 -27.07 -1.99 -17.49
CA LEU A 95 -25.89 -2.84 -17.50
C LEU A 95 -24.59 -2.02 -17.35
N ASN A 96 -24.50 -0.85 -17.97
CA ASN A 96 -23.35 0.04 -17.82
C ASN A 96 -23.23 0.56 -16.40
N LYS A 97 -24.35 1.02 -15.82
CA LYS A 97 -24.45 1.50 -14.44
C LYS A 97 -23.95 0.45 -13.45
N VAL A 98 -24.52 -0.75 -13.51
CA VAL A 98 -24.17 -1.84 -12.59
C VAL A 98 -22.72 -2.31 -12.77
N GLN A 99 -22.22 -2.40 -14.01
CA GLN A 99 -20.80 -2.71 -14.25
C GLN A 99 -19.87 -1.65 -13.66
N PHE A 100 -20.20 -0.37 -13.80
CA PHE A 100 -19.40 0.72 -13.26
C PHE A 100 -19.40 0.70 -11.74
N ASP A 101 -20.58 0.60 -11.12
CA ASP A 101 -20.74 0.58 -9.66
C ASP A 101 -20.00 -0.62 -9.04
N ILE A 102 -20.18 -1.83 -9.58
CA ILE A 102 -19.49 -3.03 -9.07
C ILE A 102 -17.97 -2.85 -9.13
N ARG A 103 -17.46 -2.25 -10.22
CA ARG A 103 -16.03 -1.99 -10.38
C ARG A 103 -15.51 -0.87 -9.45
N LEU A 104 -16.36 0.09 -9.10
CA LEU A 104 -16.02 1.23 -8.26
C LEU A 104 -16.10 0.85 -6.78
N TYR A 105 -17.21 0.34 -6.28
CA TYR A 105 -17.43 0.09 -4.85
C TYR A 105 -16.60 -1.07 -4.31
N PHE A 106 -16.51 -2.16 -5.06
CA PHE A 106 -15.75 -3.31 -4.58
C PHE A 106 -14.24 -3.13 -4.76
N CYS A 107 -13.79 -2.11 -5.50
CA CYS A 107 -12.40 -1.62 -5.72
C CYS A 107 -11.30 -2.66 -6.04
N GLY A 108 -11.61 -3.96 -5.95
CA GLY A 108 -10.67 -5.07 -5.85
C GLY A 108 -10.43 -5.75 -7.20
N ARG A 109 -9.79 -6.92 -7.14
CA ARG A 109 -9.56 -7.79 -8.30
C ARG A 109 -10.85 -8.34 -8.94
N SER A 110 -12.03 -7.98 -8.42
CA SER A 110 -13.31 -8.15 -9.11
C SER A 110 -13.25 -7.60 -10.54
N GLN A 111 -12.42 -6.59 -10.80
CA GLN A 111 -12.17 -6.10 -12.15
C GLN A 111 -11.51 -7.12 -13.11
N GLU A 112 -10.67 -8.01 -12.59
CA GLU A 112 -9.87 -8.99 -13.36
C GLU A 112 -10.68 -10.23 -13.74
N ASN A 113 -11.71 -10.58 -12.94
CA ASN A 113 -12.54 -11.79 -13.14
C ASN A 113 -14.03 -11.47 -13.31
N MET A 114 -14.41 -10.36 -13.94
CA MET A 114 -15.83 -10.04 -14.16
C MET A 114 -16.55 -11.18 -14.86
N HIS A 115 -15.95 -11.77 -15.90
CA HIS A 115 -16.55 -12.87 -16.67
C HIS A 115 -16.91 -14.11 -15.82
N GLY A 116 -16.16 -14.37 -14.74
CA GLY A 116 -16.39 -15.51 -13.85
C GLY A 116 -17.48 -15.31 -12.80
N MET A 117 -18.02 -14.10 -12.64
CA MET A 117 -19.01 -13.82 -11.60
C MET A 117 -20.37 -14.43 -11.91
N THR A 118 -21.13 -14.71 -10.85
CA THR A 118 -22.48 -15.29 -10.90
C THR A 118 -23.43 -14.51 -10.00
N LYS A 119 -24.74 -14.76 -10.08
CA LYS A 119 -25.71 -14.13 -9.16
C LYS A 119 -25.36 -14.34 -7.68
N SER A 120 -24.75 -15.50 -7.34
CA SER A 120 -24.29 -15.82 -5.99
C SER A 120 -22.96 -15.15 -5.58
N THR A 121 -22.36 -14.33 -6.45
CA THR A 121 -21.13 -13.60 -6.10
C THR A 121 -21.41 -12.48 -5.12
N PHE A 122 -22.61 -11.89 -5.18
CA PHE A 122 -23.02 -10.81 -4.32
C PHE A 122 -24.39 -11.09 -3.70
N GLU A 123 -24.64 -10.51 -2.54
CA GLU A 123 -25.91 -10.56 -1.82
C GLU A 123 -26.31 -9.15 -1.38
N VAL A 124 -27.62 -8.91 -1.35
CA VAL A 124 -28.19 -7.70 -0.77
C VAL A 124 -28.48 -7.99 0.69
N LEU A 125 -27.94 -7.15 1.58
CA LEU A 125 -28.06 -7.24 3.02
C LEU A 125 -28.67 -5.95 3.56
N ASN A 126 -29.30 -6.07 4.73
CA ASN A 126 -29.78 -4.92 5.49
C ASN A 126 -28.70 -4.40 6.43
N ASP A 127 -28.69 -3.09 6.66
CA ASP A 127 -27.82 -2.47 7.65
C ASP A 127 -27.94 -3.17 9.01
N PRO A 128 -26.84 -3.71 9.57
CA PRO A 128 -26.88 -4.45 10.82
C PRO A 128 -27.28 -3.60 12.03
N LYS A 129 -27.18 -2.26 11.97
CA LYS A 129 -27.50 -1.38 13.10
C LYS A 129 -28.97 -0.99 13.14
N THR A 130 -29.49 -0.52 12.01
CA THR A 130 -30.82 0.09 11.93
C THR A 130 -31.80 -0.73 11.10
N GLY A 131 -31.31 -1.52 10.14
CA GLY A 131 -32.14 -2.21 9.14
C GLY A 131 -32.92 -1.26 8.22
N LEU A 132 -32.58 0.04 8.19
CA LEU A 132 -33.33 1.07 7.45
C LEU A 132 -32.83 1.28 6.02
N TRP A 133 -31.69 0.73 5.67
CA TRP A 133 -31.08 0.83 4.35
C TRP A 133 -30.37 -0.47 3.99
N GLU A 134 -30.25 -0.72 2.70
CA GLU A 134 -29.64 -1.94 2.17
C GLU A 134 -28.22 -1.69 1.64
N TYR A 135 -27.44 -2.75 1.50
CA TYR A 135 -26.15 -2.70 0.81
C TYR A 135 -25.87 -4.02 0.11
N VAL A 136 -25.12 -3.95 -0.97
CA VAL A 136 -24.61 -5.14 -1.65
C VAL A 136 -23.24 -5.49 -1.10
N ALA A 137 -23.08 -6.74 -0.68
CA ALA A 137 -21.82 -7.32 -0.20
C ALA A 137 -21.39 -8.50 -1.09
N LYS A 138 -20.11 -8.86 -1.03
CA LYS A 138 -19.56 -10.01 -1.76
C LYS A 138 -19.58 -11.26 -0.88
N CYS A 139 -20.21 -12.34 -1.34
CA CYS A 139 -20.38 -13.58 -0.54
C CYS A 139 -19.24 -14.60 -0.69
N LYS A 140 -18.49 -14.55 -1.80
CA LYS A 140 -17.52 -15.58 -2.17
C LYS A 140 -16.09 -15.07 -2.19
N ASP A 141 -15.22 -15.77 -1.46
CA ASP A 141 -13.78 -15.68 -1.60
C ASP A 141 -13.39 -16.25 -2.98
N GLU A 142 -12.97 -15.38 -3.89
CA GLU A 142 -12.43 -15.82 -5.17
C GLU A 142 -10.94 -16.18 -4.99
N LEU A 143 -10.54 -17.35 -5.48
CA LEU A 143 -9.13 -17.69 -5.63
C LEU A 143 -8.44 -16.61 -6.47
N THR A 144 -7.57 -15.82 -5.85
CA THR A 144 -6.82 -14.81 -6.59
C THR A 144 -5.62 -15.44 -7.30
N LYS A 145 -5.19 -14.86 -8.42
CA LYS A 145 -4.04 -15.32 -9.23
C LYS A 145 -2.75 -15.59 -8.43
N ASN A 146 -2.62 -15.02 -7.23
CA ASN A 146 -1.47 -15.15 -6.34
C ASN A 146 -1.80 -15.85 -5.00
N HIS A 147 -3.03 -16.30 -4.76
CA HIS A 147 -3.44 -17.02 -3.55
C HIS A 147 -4.08 -18.35 -3.92
N ARG A 148 -3.35 -19.44 -3.62
CA ARG A 148 -3.86 -20.81 -3.60
C ARG A 148 -4.05 -21.31 -2.15
N GLY A 149 -3.95 -20.42 -1.17
CA GLY A 149 -4.10 -20.68 0.26
C GLY A 149 -5.38 -20.07 0.82
N ASN A 150 -5.87 -20.68 1.89
CA ASN A 150 -7.13 -20.40 2.58
C ASN A 150 -7.06 -19.11 3.43
N ASP A 151 -6.85 -17.96 2.78
CA ASP A 151 -6.85 -16.65 3.45
C ASP A 151 -8.30 -16.20 3.62
N ARG A 152 -8.83 -16.34 4.85
CA ARG A 152 -10.20 -15.99 5.26
C ARG A 152 -10.48 -14.48 5.39
N GLU A 153 -9.59 -13.64 4.89
CA GLU A 153 -9.79 -12.19 4.96
C GLU A 153 -10.62 -11.72 3.76
N SER A 154 -11.90 -11.46 4.02
CA SER A 154 -12.82 -10.79 3.10
C SER A 154 -12.34 -9.36 2.83
N THR A 155 -11.34 -9.22 1.97
CA THR A 155 -10.92 -7.91 1.46
C THR A 155 -11.90 -7.48 0.37
N SER A 156 -13.02 -6.88 0.77
CA SER A 156 -14.01 -6.35 -0.17
C SER A 156 -14.71 -5.11 0.37
N GLY A 157 -14.99 -4.17 -0.52
CA GLY A 157 -15.88 -3.05 -0.23
C GLY A 157 -17.34 -3.50 -0.13
N VAL A 158 -18.20 -2.55 0.21
CA VAL A 158 -19.65 -2.68 0.15
C VAL A 158 -20.22 -1.59 -0.75
N MET A 159 -21.35 -1.87 -1.38
CA MET A 159 -22.06 -0.92 -2.24
C MET A 159 -23.35 -0.48 -1.53
N PRO A 160 -23.37 0.73 -0.92
CA PRO A 160 -24.48 1.16 -0.07
C PRO A 160 -25.68 1.66 -0.86
N GLU A 161 -26.86 1.56 -0.29
CA GLU A 161 -28.06 2.21 -0.79
C GLU A 161 -27.97 3.73 -0.55
N PHE A 162 -28.49 4.50 -1.51
CA PHE A 162 -28.75 5.93 -1.34
C PHE A 162 -30.25 6.18 -1.55
N PRO A 163 -31.07 6.08 -0.49
CA PRO A 163 -32.51 6.29 -0.59
C PRO A 163 -32.87 7.62 -1.25
N GLY A 164 -33.86 7.60 -2.15
CA GLY A 164 -34.30 8.77 -2.90
C GLY A 164 -33.40 9.18 -4.09
N SER A 165 -32.20 8.60 -4.24
CA SER A 165 -31.34 8.88 -5.39
C SER A 165 -31.79 8.10 -6.63
N PRO A 166 -31.99 8.76 -7.79
CA PRO A 166 -32.24 8.05 -9.06
C PRO A 166 -31.00 7.25 -9.52
N TYR A 167 -29.83 7.50 -8.92
CA TYR A 167 -28.56 6.83 -9.23
C TYR A 167 -28.17 5.78 -8.18
N CYS A 168 -29.11 5.40 -7.31
CA CYS A 168 -28.87 4.47 -6.23
C CYS A 168 -28.33 3.12 -6.75
N PRO A 169 -27.11 2.70 -6.35
CA PRO A 169 -26.45 1.55 -6.93
C PRO A 169 -27.08 0.22 -6.48
N VAL A 170 -27.61 0.13 -5.25
CA VAL A 170 -28.37 -1.05 -4.77
C VAL A 170 -29.61 -1.28 -5.63
N LYS A 171 -30.48 -0.27 -5.75
CA LYS A 171 -31.69 -0.33 -6.60
C LYS A 171 -31.40 -0.68 -8.06
N SER A 172 -30.35 -0.09 -8.66
CA SER A 172 -29.91 -0.47 -10.00
C SER A 172 -29.47 -1.95 -10.06
N TYR A 173 -28.74 -2.41 -9.06
CA TYR A 173 -28.29 -3.80 -8.98
C TYR A 173 -29.45 -4.80 -8.82
N GLU A 174 -30.41 -4.54 -7.95
CA GLU A 174 -31.60 -5.38 -7.77
C GLU A 174 -32.47 -5.44 -9.04
N THR A 175 -32.69 -4.29 -9.67
CA THR A 175 -33.39 -4.20 -10.96
C THR A 175 -32.67 -5.03 -12.02
N TYR A 176 -31.34 -4.95 -12.07
CA TYR A 176 -30.55 -5.75 -12.99
C TYR A 176 -30.71 -7.24 -12.72
N ILE A 177 -30.56 -7.70 -11.48
CA ILE A 177 -30.65 -9.11 -11.08
C ILE A 177 -32.03 -9.71 -11.36
N SER A 178 -33.10 -8.93 -11.19
CA SER A 178 -34.47 -9.39 -11.46
C SER A 178 -34.76 -9.56 -12.96
N LYS A 179 -34.07 -8.80 -13.82
CA LYS A 179 -34.27 -8.79 -15.28
C LYS A 179 -33.30 -9.69 -16.08
N LEU A 180 -32.43 -10.47 -15.43
CA LEU A 180 -31.39 -11.28 -16.11
C LEU A 180 -31.38 -12.77 -15.71
N HIS A 181 -30.70 -13.61 -16.50
CA HIS A 181 -30.50 -15.04 -16.22
C HIS A 181 -29.15 -15.30 -15.50
N PRO A 182 -27.97 -15.48 -16.16
CA PRO A 182 -26.67 -15.22 -15.52
C PRO A 182 -26.21 -13.76 -15.63
N LEU A 183 -25.22 -13.37 -14.81
CA LEU A 183 -24.57 -12.07 -14.89
C LEU A 183 -23.89 -11.80 -16.25
N TRP A 184 -23.74 -10.51 -16.56
CA TRP A 184 -23.00 -9.99 -17.70
C TRP A 184 -23.53 -10.45 -19.05
N GLN A 185 -24.84 -10.42 -19.22
CA GLN A 185 -25.48 -10.78 -20.47
C GLN A 185 -25.56 -9.62 -21.46
N ARG A 186 -25.62 -9.97 -22.75
CA ARG A 186 -25.88 -9.00 -23.82
C ARG A 186 -27.29 -8.43 -23.66
N PRO A 187 -27.48 -7.09 -23.68
CA PRO A 187 -28.80 -6.46 -23.74
C PRO A 187 -29.60 -6.90 -24.98
N LYS A 188 -30.92 -7.02 -24.85
CA LYS A 188 -31.80 -7.19 -26.02
C LYS A 188 -31.85 -5.89 -26.81
N GLU A 189 -31.94 -6.00 -28.14
CA GLU A 189 -32.05 -4.84 -29.05
C GLU A 189 -33.47 -4.24 -29.06
N SER A 190 -34.47 -5.06 -28.75
CA SER A 190 -35.86 -4.64 -28.56
C SER A 190 -36.33 -5.20 -27.21
N PHE A 191 -36.86 -4.32 -26.37
CA PHE A 191 -37.38 -4.64 -25.04
C PHE A 191 -38.60 -3.78 -24.75
N ASN A 192 -39.47 -4.28 -23.88
CA ASN A 192 -40.51 -3.48 -23.24
C ASN A 192 -40.21 -3.38 -21.74
N ASP A 193 -40.64 -2.30 -21.10
CA ASP A 193 -40.41 -2.07 -19.67
C ASP A 193 -41.00 -3.20 -18.81
N ASP A 194 -42.16 -3.71 -19.23
CA ASP A 194 -42.89 -4.81 -18.59
C ASP A 194 -42.28 -6.20 -18.83
N ASP A 195 -41.28 -6.33 -19.72
CA ASP A 195 -40.66 -7.62 -19.99
C ASP A 195 -40.03 -8.19 -18.71
N THR A 196 -40.28 -9.47 -18.44
CA THR A 196 -39.67 -10.16 -17.29
C THR A 196 -38.14 -10.19 -17.40
N ILE A 197 -37.61 -10.29 -18.63
CA ILE A 197 -36.18 -10.40 -18.89
C ILE A 197 -35.74 -9.45 -20.00
N TRP A 198 -34.76 -8.61 -19.70
CA TRP A 198 -34.21 -7.59 -20.60
C TRP A 198 -32.94 -8.01 -21.33
N TYR A 199 -32.36 -9.16 -20.96
CA TYR A 199 -31.07 -9.61 -21.47
C TYR A 199 -31.18 -10.95 -22.22
N CYS A 200 -30.36 -11.10 -23.26
CA CYS A 200 -30.23 -12.34 -24.01
C CYS A 200 -29.53 -13.41 -23.17
N ASN A 201 -29.84 -14.69 -23.38
CA ASN A 201 -29.14 -15.79 -22.71
C ASN A 201 -27.71 -16.04 -23.25
N SER A 202 -26.93 -14.98 -23.38
CA SER A 202 -25.57 -14.98 -23.92
C SER A 202 -24.70 -14.02 -23.13
N ARG A 203 -23.60 -14.53 -22.56
CA ARG A 203 -22.66 -13.74 -21.75
C ARG A 203 -21.76 -12.89 -22.64
N LEU A 204 -21.38 -11.71 -22.13
CA LEU A 204 -20.37 -10.85 -22.73
C LEU A 204 -19.00 -11.51 -22.63
N GLY A 205 -18.27 -11.56 -23.74
CA GLY A 205 -16.91 -12.09 -23.75
C GLY A 205 -15.94 -11.23 -22.94
N GLU A 206 -14.87 -11.85 -22.44
CA GLU A 206 -13.82 -11.19 -21.63
C GLU A 206 -13.25 -9.93 -22.29
N LYS A 207 -13.02 -9.97 -23.61
CA LYS A 207 -12.51 -8.81 -24.37
C LYS A 207 -13.47 -7.62 -24.34
N THR A 208 -14.78 -7.87 -24.35
CA THR A 208 -15.81 -6.82 -24.28
C THR A 208 -15.81 -6.19 -22.89
N LEU A 209 -15.79 -7.02 -21.84
CA LEU A 209 -15.71 -6.56 -20.45
C LEU A 209 -14.40 -5.79 -20.17
N ALA A 210 -13.29 -6.21 -20.78
CA ALA A 210 -11.99 -5.53 -20.65
C ALA A 210 -11.98 -4.13 -21.28
N LYS A 211 -12.77 -3.91 -22.34
CA LYS A 211 -12.90 -2.62 -23.04
C LYS A 211 -14.04 -1.74 -22.52
N PHE A 212 -14.73 -2.17 -21.45
CA PHE A 212 -15.91 -1.50 -20.90
C PHE A 212 -15.70 0.01 -20.70
N MET A 213 -14.77 0.42 -19.83
CA MET A 213 -14.58 1.84 -19.52
C MET A 213 -14.10 2.64 -20.74
N THR A 214 -13.37 2.01 -21.66
CA THR A 214 -12.91 2.67 -22.90
C THR A 214 -14.12 3.05 -23.77
N LYS A 215 -15.01 2.10 -24.04
CA LYS A 215 -16.27 2.36 -24.78
C LYS A 215 -17.16 3.37 -24.07
N LEU A 216 -17.26 3.25 -22.75
CA LEU A 216 -18.06 4.16 -21.94
C LEU A 216 -17.53 5.60 -22.02
N SER A 217 -16.21 5.76 -22.01
CA SER A 217 -15.55 7.07 -22.14
C SER A 217 -15.83 7.72 -23.49
N GLU A 218 -15.79 6.92 -24.57
CA GLU A 218 -16.10 7.36 -25.94
C GLU A 218 -17.59 7.77 -26.05
N GLY A 219 -18.49 6.93 -25.54
CA GLY A 219 -19.94 7.16 -25.57
C GLY A 219 -20.38 8.41 -24.80
N ALA A 220 -19.82 8.63 -23.59
CA ALA A 220 -20.11 9.81 -22.78
C ALA A 220 -19.30 11.05 -23.19
N LYS A 221 -18.40 10.93 -24.17
CA LYS A 221 -17.49 12.01 -24.62
C LYS A 221 -16.75 12.67 -23.45
N LEU A 222 -16.15 11.86 -22.58
CA LEU A 222 -15.39 12.36 -21.42
C LEU A 222 -14.16 13.16 -21.88
N SER A 223 -13.54 13.92 -20.97
CA SER A 223 -12.36 14.75 -21.28
C SER A 223 -11.18 13.96 -21.86
N GLN A 224 -11.11 12.67 -21.53
CA GLN A 224 -10.11 11.72 -22.03
C GLN A 224 -10.67 10.30 -22.03
N ILE A 225 -9.95 9.39 -22.69
CA ILE A 225 -10.30 7.97 -22.71
C ILE A 225 -9.75 7.28 -21.46
N TYR A 226 -10.66 6.72 -20.64
CA TYR A 226 -10.33 5.96 -19.45
C TYR A 226 -10.34 4.44 -19.70
N THR A 227 -9.71 3.70 -18.81
CA THR A 227 -9.66 2.23 -18.84
C THR A 227 -10.24 1.65 -17.55
N ASN A 228 -10.50 0.33 -17.50
CA ASN A 228 -11.03 -0.27 -16.26
C ASN A 228 -10.13 0.00 -15.03
N HIS A 229 -8.80 0.06 -15.24
CA HIS A 229 -7.84 0.42 -14.21
C HIS A 229 -8.01 1.85 -13.68
N SER A 230 -8.54 2.77 -14.51
CA SER A 230 -8.90 4.12 -14.09
C SER A 230 -10.03 4.12 -13.06
N ILE A 231 -11.01 3.21 -13.17
CA ILE A 231 -12.09 3.07 -12.17
C ILE A 231 -11.49 2.66 -10.82
N ARG A 232 -10.57 1.69 -10.81
CA ARG A 232 -9.87 1.25 -9.59
C ARG A 232 -9.03 2.37 -8.99
N ALA A 233 -8.28 3.09 -9.82
CA ALA A 233 -7.52 4.26 -9.38
C ALA A 233 -8.43 5.31 -8.76
N THR A 234 -9.60 5.54 -9.35
CA THR A 234 -10.61 6.49 -8.85
C THR A 234 -11.14 6.07 -7.48
N GLY A 235 -11.55 4.80 -7.31
CA GLY A 235 -12.00 4.30 -6.01
C GLY A 235 -10.92 4.41 -4.92
N ALA A 236 -9.68 4.04 -5.24
CA ALA A 236 -8.56 4.16 -4.29
C ALA A 236 -8.26 5.63 -3.93
N THR A 237 -8.31 6.56 -4.89
CA THR A 237 -8.13 8.00 -4.64
C THR A 237 -9.26 8.57 -3.81
N ILE A 238 -10.53 8.21 -4.08
CA ILE A 238 -11.67 8.66 -3.26
C ILE A 238 -11.46 8.24 -1.81
N LEU A 239 -11.20 6.95 -1.57
CA LEU A 239 -10.98 6.43 -0.20
C LEU A 239 -9.79 7.10 0.50
N THR A 240 -8.72 7.38 -0.25
CA THR A 240 -7.53 8.08 0.25
C THR A 240 -7.85 9.53 0.66
N LYS A 241 -8.64 10.24 -0.16
CA LYS A 241 -9.04 11.62 0.11
C LYS A 241 -10.12 11.72 1.21
N SER A 242 -10.85 10.64 1.47
CA SER A 242 -11.83 10.55 2.57
C SER A 242 -11.23 10.34 3.96
N MET A 243 -9.91 10.49 4.13
CA MET A 243 -9.21 10.42 5.44
C MET A 243 -9.32 9.08 6.17
N PHE A 244 -9.61 7.99 5.47
CA PHE A 244 -9.55 6.65 6.06
C PHE A 244 -8.11 6.19 6.30
N ASN A 245 -7.91 5.31 7.30
CA ASN A 245 -6.60 4.77 7.59
C ASN A 245 -6.11 3.88 6.44
N PRO A 246 -4.79 3.89 6.11
CA PRO A 246 -4.27 3.08 5.01
C PRO A 246 -4.62 1.58 5.09
N SER A 247 -4.67 1.01 6.30
CA SER A 247 -5.08 -0.38 6.52
C SER A 247 -6.55 -0.64 6.12
N GLN A 248 -7.45 0.30 6.40
CA GLN A 248 -8.86 0.21 6.00
C GLN A 248 -9.01 0.31 4.47
N ILE A 249 -8.26 1.24 3.86
CA ILE A 249 -8.23 1.40 2.41
C ILE A 249 -7.69 0.12 1.74
N MET A 250 -6.63 -0.48 2.30
CA MET A 250 -6.07 -1.74 1.80
C MET A 250 -7.07 -2.89 1.89
N ALA A 251 -7.88 -2.98 2.95
CA ALA A 251 -8.92 -3.99 3.10
C ALA A 251 -9.98 -3.90 1.98
N VAL A 252 -10.36 -2.70 1.56
CA VAL A 252 -11.35 -2.51 0.47
C VAL A 252 -10.71 -2.65 -0.91
N THR A 253 -9.52 -2.09 -1.10
CA THR A 253 -8.87 -2.02 -2.42
C THR A 253 -8.04 -3.26 -2.76
N GLY A 254 -7.73 -4.12 -1.79
CA GLY A 254 -6.90 -5.31 -1.96
C GLY A 254 -5.43 -5.00 -2.27
N HIS A 255 -4.95 -3.80 -1.95
CA HIS A 255 -3.53 -3.46 -2.02
C HIS A 255 -2.76 -4.16 -0.89
N LYS A 256 -1.55 -4.65 -1.19
CA LYS A 256 -0.72 -5.41 -0.23
C LYS A 256 0.27 -4.55 0.56
N SER A 257 0.41 -3.28 0.19
CA SER A 257 1.40 -2.38 0.78
C SER A 257 0.87 -0.97 0.80
N VAL A 258 1.08 -0.27 1.92
CA VAL A 258 0.82 1.17 2.05
C VAL A 258 1.58 1.97 0.99
N GLN A 259 2.80 1.54 0.63
CA GLN A 259 3.59 2.19 -0.41
C GLN A 259 2.89 2.20 -1.77
N SER A 260 2.06 1.19 -2.06
CA SER A 260 1.27 1.15 -3.29
C SER A 260 0.08 2.13 -3.27
N LEU A 261 -0.38 2.55 -2.09
CA LEU A 261 -1.40 3.58 -1.93
C LEU A 261 -0.84 5.01 -2.05
N ASN A 262 0.43 5.24 -1.73
CA ASN A 262 1.07 6.56 -1.82
C ASN A 262 1.00 7.17 -3.23
N VAL A 263 0.81 6.34 -4.26
CA VAL A 263 0.55 6.77 -5.63
C VAL A 263 -0.72 7.64 -5.72
N TYR A 264 -1.75 7.30 -4.95
CA TYR A 264 -3.04 7.98 -4.92
C TYR A 264 -3.08 9.18 -3.97
N GLN A 265 -2.09 9.29 -3.07
CA GLN A 265 -1.86 10.43 -2.19
C GLN A 265 -1.10 11.58 -2.86
N ARG A 266 -0.80 11.47 -4.17
CA ARG A 266 -0.08 12.53 -4.87
C ARG A 266 -0.94 13.77 -4.99
N THR A 267 -0.54 14.80 -4.25
CA THR A 267 -1.10 16.15 -4.30
C THR A 267 -0.87 16.75 -5.68
N ASP A 268 -1.95 17.13 -6.37
CA ASP A 268 -1.85 17.92 -7.59
C ASP A 268 -1.38 19.35 -7.29
N THR A 269 -1.05 20.12 -8.32
CA THR A 269 -0.52 21.49 -8.15
C THR A 269 -1.53 22.41 -7.44
N GLU A 270 -2.82 22.24 -7.71
CA GLU A 270 -3.87 23.04 -7.11
C GLU A 270 -4.02 22.72 -5.62
N GLU A 271 -3.99 21.44 -5.25
CA GLU A 271 -4.02 20.98 -3.88
C GLU A 271 -2.73 21.39 -3.14
N LYS A 272 -1.57 21.41 -3.80
CA LYS A 272 -0.33 21.99 -3.23
C LYS A 272 -0.44 23.49 -2.98
N ILE A 273 -1.08 24.22 -3.90
CA ILE A 273 -1.36 25.66 -3.73
C ILE A 273 -2.35 25.85 -2.57
N ALA A 274 -3.41 25.05 -2.50
CA ALA A 274 -4.38 25.08 -1.40
C ALA A 274 -3.73 24.73 -0.06
N MET A 275 -2.82 23.75 -0.01
CA MET A 275 -2.01 23.44 1.17
C MET A 275 -1.10 24.61 1.53
N GLY A 276 -0.45 25.25 0.55
CA GLY A 276 0.33 26.47 0.77
C GLY A 276 -0.52 27.61 1.33
N HIS A 277 -1.74 27.79 0.82
CA HIS A 277 -2.71 28.73 1.38
C HIS A 277 -3.17 28.33 2.79
N ALA A 278 -3.40 27.05 3.05
CA ALA A 278 -3.80 26.54 4.36
C ALA A 278 -2.68 26.74 5.39
N MET A 279 -1.42 26.53 5.00
CA MET A 279 -0.25 26.87 5.82
C MET A 279 -0.17 28.37 6.14
N GLY A 280 -0.69 29.22 5.24
CA GLY A 280 -0.83 30.67 5.47
C GLY A 280 -2.14 31.10 6.16
N LYS A 281 -3.12 30.20 6.32
CA LYS A 281 -4.42 30.48 6.93
C LYS A 281 -4.49 29.85 8.32
N ALA A 282 -4.28 30.67 9.35
CA ALA A 282 -4.73 30.33 10.70
C ALA A 282 -6.27 30.45 10.78
N LEU A 283 -6.90 29.74 11.72
CA LEU A 283 -8.28 30.01 12.09
C LEU A 283 -8.38 31.45 12.58
N GLN A 284 -9.02 32.33 11.80
CA GLN A 284 -9.22 33.73 12.17
C GLN A 284 -10.68 33.92 12.57
N LEU A 285 -10.92 34.11 13.86
CA LEU A 285 -12.23 34.41 14.41
C LEU A 285 -12.33 35.92 14.66
N LEU A 286 -13.32 36.57 14.04
CA LEU A 286 -13.70 37.94 14.37
C LEU A 286 -14.91 37.87 15.28
N ILE A 287 -14.71 38.19 16.56
CA ILE A 287 -15.77 38.11 17.58
C ILE A 287 -16.11 39.54 18.02
N ASN A 288 -17.37 39.92 17.84
CA ASN A 288 -17.87 41.21 18.30
C ASN A 288 -18.32 41.09 19.76
N VAL A 289 -17.82 42.00 20.61
CA VAL A 289 -18.11 42.01 22.04
C VAL A 289 -18.83 43.30 22.37
N ASN A 290 -20.13 43.21 22.62
CA ASN A 290 -20.93 44.35 23.01
C ASN A 290 -21.16 44.34 24.53
N GLN A 291 -20.71 45.38 25.22
CA GLN A 291 -20.81 45.47 26.69
C GLN A 291 -22.26 45.49 27.19
N SER A 292 -23.24 45.90 26.38
CA SER A 292 -24.66 45.84 26.77
C SER A 292 -25.20 44.43 26.93
N ASP A 293 -24.52 43.44 26.35
CA ASP A 293 -24.96 42.04 26.34
C ASP A 293 -24.41 41.27 27.55
N TYR A 294 -23.58 41.93 28.39
CA TYR A 294 -23.03 41.35 29.60
C TYR A 294 -24.07 41.37 30.71
N VAL A 295 -24.23 40.25 31.42
CA VAL A 295 -25.12 40.17 32.58
C VAL A 295 -24.46 40.88 33.76
N PRO A 296 -25.01 42.02 34.25
CA PRO A 296 -24.44 42.73 35.38
C PRO A 296 -24.36 41.83 36.61
N TYR A 297 -23.32 42.01 37.44
CA TYR A 297 -23.04 41.24 38.68
C TYR A 297 -22.52 39.81 38.52
N ILE A 298 -22.54 39.22 37.31
CA ILE A 298 -22.01 37.87 37.05
C ILE A 298 -20.68 37.92 36.29
N THR A 299 -20.56 38.83 35.33
CA THR A 299 -19.33 38.99 34.54
C THR A 299 -18.39 40.00 35.20
N SER A 300 -17.27 39.53 35.75
CA SER A 300 -16.28 40.37 36.46
C SER A 300 -15.30 41.09 35.54
N GLU A 301 -15.18 40.69 34.27
CA GLU A 301 -14.20 41.20 33.32
C GLU A 301 -14.80 41.40 31.92
N ALA A 302 -14.39 42.46 31.21
CA ALA A 302 -14.74 42.67 29.81
C ALA A 302 -13.76 41.89 28.91
N GLY A 303 -14.26 40.91 28.16
CA GLY A 303 -13.42 39.99 27.38
C GLY A 303 -14.18 38.74 26.93
N ILE A 304 -13.51 37.86 26.19
CA ILE A 304 -14.07 36.57 25.77
C ILE A 304 -13.34 35.46 26.50
N ARG A 305 -14.06 34.54 27.13
CA ARG A 305 -13.47 33.30 27.64
C ARG A 305 -13.63 32.18 26.61
N LEU A 306 -12.51 31.61 26.16
CA LEU A 306 -12.48 30.55 25.17
C LEU A 306 -11.99 29.26 25.80
N SER A 307 -12.59 28.12 25.43
CA SER A 307 -12.06 26.79 25.77
C SER A 307 -11.95 25.96 24.49
N ILE A 308 -10.90 25.14 24.41
CA ILE A 308 -10.61 24.25 23.29
C ILE A 308 -10.69 22.83 23.85
N HIS A 309 -11.60 22.02 23.31
CA HIS A 309 -11.90 20.67 23.79
C HIS A 309 -12.13 19.71 22.61
N GLU A 310 -12.15 18.40 22.87
CA GLU A 310 -12.44 17.40 21.85
C GLU A 310 -13.92 17.47 21.41
N HIS A 311 -14.19 17.12 20.15
CA HIS A 311 -15.52 17.24 19.53
C HIS A 311 -16.65 16.60 20.35
N ASP A 312 -16.40 15.45 20.96
CA ASP A 312 -17.42 14.66 21.68
C ASP A 312 -17.45 14.94 23.20
N SER A 313 -16.73 15.96 23.67
CA SER A 313 -16.67 16.35 25.09
C SER A 313 -17.41 17.66 25.34
N GLU A 314 -17.99 17.80 26.54
CA GLU A 314 -18.71 19.02 26.94
C GLU A 314 -17.73 20.18 27.23
N PRO A 315 -17.97 21.42 26.72
CA PRO A 315 -17.13 22.58 27.00
C PRO A 315 -17.27 23.07 28.44
N VAL A 316 -16.20 22.97 29.24
CA VAL A 316 -16.17 23.50 30.62
C VAL A 316 -15.27 24.73 30.70
N LEU A 317 -15.88 25.92 30.63
CA LEU A 317 -15.17 27.21 30.61
C LEU A 317 -14.50 27.56 31.95
N GLU A 318 -15.02 27.09 33.08
CA GLU A 318 -14.55 27.49 34.42
C GLU A 318 -13.13 27.02 34.73
N ASN A 319 -12.79 25.79 34.34
CA ASN A 319 -11.50 25.16 34.64
C ASN A 319 -10.52 25.18 33.47
N ASN A 320 -11.02 25.06 32.22
CA ASN A 320 -10.19 24.89 31.02
C ASN A 320 -10.34 26.05 30.01
N GLY A 321 -10.98 27.15 30.41
CA GLY A 321 -11.12 28.34 29.58
C GLY A 321 -10.06 29.39 29.86
N PHE A 322 -9.51 30.02 28.82
CA PHE A 322 -8.59 31.17 28.91
C PHE A 322 -9.28 32.46 28.46
N SER A 323 -8.90 33.59 29.07
CA SER A 323 -9.46 34.91 28.75
C SER A 323 -8.70 35.56 27.59
N VAL A 324 -9.46 36.10 26.64
CA VAL A 324 -8.97 36.88 25.50
C VAL A 324 -9.49 38.32 25.65
N ALA A 325 -8.55 39.26 25.77
CA ALA A 325 -8.88 40.67 25.89
C ALA A 325 -9.39 41.24 24.55
N THR A 326 -10.38 42.13 24.63
CA THR A 326 -10.90 42.84 23.45
C THR A 326 -9.96 43.96 23.01
N GLY A 327 -9.96 44.26 21.71
CA GLY A 327 -9.22 45.40 21.13
C GLY A 327 -7.78 45.10 20.70
N PHE A 328 -7.29 43.88 20.93
CA PHE A 328 -5.99 43.41 20.49
C PHE A 328 -6.12 42.11 19.68
N ARG A 329 -5.14 41.83 18.82
CA ARG A 329 -5.00 40.52 18.17
C ARG A 329 -4.37 39.55 19.17
N THR A 330 -5.03 38.41 19.40
CA THR A 330 -4.51 37.32 20.23
C THR A 330 -4.30 36.09 19.36
N ASP A 331 -3.06 35.60 19.31
CA ASP A 331 -2.69 34.40 18.56
C ASP A 331 -2.53 33.23 19.56
N VAL A 332 -3.23 32.12 19.33
CA VAL A 332 -3.22 30.92 20.18
C VAL A 332 -2.74 29.73 19.36
N SER A 333 -1.66 29.09 19.82
CA SER A 333 -1.05 27.94 19.16
C SER A 333 -1.33 26.66 19.93
N LEU A 334 -1.68 25.58 19.22
CA LEU A 334 -1.91 24.24 19.78
C LEU A 334 -0.78 23.28 19.36
N SER A 335 -0.30 22.45 20.28
CA SER A 335 0.65 21.38 19.98
C SER A 335 0.16 20.06 20.58
N GLN A 336 0.13 18.99 19.78
CA GLN A 336 -0.30 17.66 20.23
C GLN A 336 0.93 16.81 20.60
N PHE A 337 1.17 16.63 21.90
CA PHE A 337 2.39 15.98 22.42
C PHE A 337 2.36 14.44 22.34
N GLU A 338 1.19 13.82 22.21
CA GLU A 338 1.05 12.36 22.27
C GLU A 338 1.72 11.62 21.09
N ASN A 339 1.68 12.21 19.90
CA ASN A 339 2.35 11.66 18.71
C ASN A 339 3.89 11.72 18.82
N PHE A 340 4.43 12.58 19.67
CA PHE A 340 5.88 12.69 19.89
C PHE A 340 6.39 11.56 20.79
N LEU A 341 5.71 11.30 21.90
CA LEU A 341 6.09 10.22 22.83
C LEU A 341 5.90 8.83 22.24
N SER A 342 4.83 8.60 21.47
CA SER A 342 4.62 7.31 20.79
C SER A 342 5.72 7.02 19.76
N ASN A 343 6.12 8.03 18.98
CA ASN A 343 7.21 7.89 18.01
C ASN A 343 8.59 7.73 18.69
N ILE A 344 8.85 8.47 19.78
CA ILE A 344 10.09 8.31 20.56
C ILE A 344 10.13 6.96 21.28
N GLY A 345 9.02 6.53 21.89
CA GLY A 345 8.92 5.25 22.59
C GLY A 345 9.09 4.08 21.63
N GLY A 346 8.51 4.16 20.42
CA GLY A 346 8.69 3.16 19.36
C GLY A 346 10.14 3.09 18.87
N LEU A 347 10.80 4.23 18.66
CA LEU A 347 12.22 4.28 18.29
C LEU A 347 13.12 3.76 19.42
N LEU A 348 12.95 4.24 20.66
CA LEU A 348 13.76 3.80 21.80
C LEU A 348 13.57 2.31 22.10
N GLY A 349 12.34 1.81 22.03
CA GLY A 349 12.03 0.38 22.18
C GLY A 349 12.73 -0.49 21.13
N LEU A 350 12.83 0.00 19.89
CA LEU A 350 13.53 -0.70 18.80
C LEU A 350 15.06 -0.74 19.02
N TRP A 351 15.66 0.38 19.46
CA TRP A 351 17.11 0.47 19.71
C TRP A 351 17.55 -0.33 20.96
N ILE A 352 16.75 -0.28 22.02
CA ILE A 352 17.03 -1.03 23.27
C ILE A 352 16.78 -2.54 23.05
N GLY A 353 15.71 -2.90 22.34
CA GLY A 353 15.37 -4.28 22.03
C GLY A 353 16.42 -4.99 21.18
N MET A 354 16.93 -4.33 20.13
CA MET A 354 18.03 -4.88 19.31
C MET A 354 19.34 -5.06 20.11
N SER A 355 19.61 -4.17 21.07
CA SER A 355 20.83 -4.24 21.89
C SER A 355 20.77 -5.36 22.93
N ALA A 356 19.63 -5.58 23.60
CA ALA A 356 19.49 -6.60 24.64
C ALA A 356 19.58 -8.03 24.07
N ILE A 357 18.97 -8.29 22.90
CA ILE A 357 19.05 -9.59 22.22
C ILE A 357 20.48 -9.87 21.76
N SER A 358 21.14 -8.87 21.16
CA SER A 358 22.54 -8.98 20.72
C SER A 358 23.51 -9.22 21.89
N ILE A 359 23.27 -8.59 23.04
CA ILE A 359 24.07 -8.82 24.27
C ILE A 359 23.82 -10.24 24.81
N GLY A 360 22.58 -10.72 24.79
CA GLY A 360 22.25 -12.09 25.18
C GLY A 360 22.99 -13.14 24.33
N GLU A 361 22.98 -12.97 23.01
CA GLU A 361 23.70 -13.85 22.08
C GLU A 361 25.22 -13.80 22.29
N LEU A 362 25.78 -12.62 22.57
CA LEU A 362 27.20 -12.46 22.86
C LEU A 362 27.60 -13.17 24.17
N LEU A 363 26.75 -13.10 25.20
CA LEU A 363 26.97 -13.80 26.47
C LEU A 363 26.88 -15.32 26.30
N GLU A 364 25.94 -15.80 25.48
CA GLU A 364 25.82 -17.22 25.16
C GLU A 364 27.05 -17.72 24.38
N LEU A 365 27.53 -16.93 23.43
CA LEU A 365 28.76 -17.21 22.68
C LEU A 365 29.99 -17.24 23.60
N CYS A 366 30.13 -16.27 24.51
CA CYS A 366 31.22 -16.23 25.49
C CYS A 366 31.18 -17.46 26.42
N PHE A 367 30.00 -17.85 26.89
CA PHE A 367 29.84 -19.05 27.72
C PHE A 367 30.25 -20.33 26.96
N PHE A 368 29.86 -20.43 25.68
CA PHE A 368 30.22 -21.56 24.83
C PHE A 368 31.74 -21.65 24.59
N LEU A 369 32.39 -20.52 24.35
CA LEU A 369 33.84 -20.44 24.16
C LEU A 369 34.61 -20.80 25.45
N LEU A 370 34.19 -20.29 26.62
CA LEU A 370 34.79 -20.64 27.91
C LEU A 370 34.67 -22.14 28.21
N ARG A 371 33.51 -22.73 27.90
CA ARG A 371 33.29 -24.18 28.06
C ARG A 371 34.11 -25.01 27.08
N SER A 372 34.37 -24.49 25.88
CA SER A 372 35.22 -25.13 24.88
C SER A 372 36.70 -25.08 25.27
N MET A 373 37.18 -23.93 25.79
CA MET A 373 38.56 -23.77 26.28
C MET A 373 38.84 -24.64 27.51
N THR A 374 37.90 -24.75 28.45
CA THR A 374 38.05 -25.63 29.62
C THR A 374 38.04 -27.11 29.26
N LYS A 375 37.23 -27.54 28.26
CA LYS A 375 37.31 -28.90 27.70
C LYS A 375 38.63 -29.16 26.99
N ARG A 376 39.14 -28.18 26.24
CA ARG A 376 40.42 -28.30 25.51
C ARG A 376 41.61 -28.37 26.47
N ASN A 377 41.62 -27.59 27.55
CA ASN A 377 42.66 -27.67 28.58
C ASN A 377 42.62 -28.99 29.37
N ARG A 378 41.43 -29.52 29.70
CA ARG A 378 41.31 -30.87 30.30
C ARG A 378 41.76 -31.99 29.36
N ALA A 379 41.55 -31.84 28.05
CA ALA A 379 42.05 -32.80 27.07
C ALA A 379 43.59 -32.78 26.95
N ILE A 380 44.21 -31.61 27.13
CA ILE A 380 45.67 -31.44 27.15
C ILE A 380 46.27 -32.00 28.45
N GLU A 381 45.67 -31.75 29.62
CA GLU A 381 46.10 -32.35 30.89
C GLU A 381 45.99 -33.88 30.91
N ASN A 382 44.94 -34.44 30.30
CA ASN A 382 44.78 -35.90 30.21
C ASN A 382 45.74 -36.56 29.21
N GLN A 383 46.34 -35.81 28.28
CA GLN A 383 47.40 -36.33 27.39
C GLN A 383 48.80 -36.22 28.03
N THR A 384 49.06 -35.19 28.85
CA THR A 384 50.34 -35.04 29.55
C THR A 384 50.45 -35.92 30.81
N GLY A 385 49.34 -36.35 31.40
CA GLY A 385 49.32 -37.23 32.58
C GLY A 385 49.57 -38.72 32.34
N VAL A 386 49.68 -39.18 31.07
CA VAL A 386 49.79 -40.61 30.74
C VAL A 386 51.22 -41.05 30.33
N SER A 387 52.18 -40.12 30.18
CA SER A 387 53.53 -40.45 29.69
C SER A 387 54.66 -40.27 30.74
N SER A 388 54.38 -40.53 32.02
CA SER A 388 55.42 -40.49 33.07
C SER A 388 55.30 -41.67 34.02
N ASN A 389 55.44 -42.89 33.49
CA ASN A 389 55.87 -44.06 34.26
C ASN A 389 56.34 -45.16 33.30
N GLU A 390 57.61 -45.12 32.89
CA GLU A 390 58.42 -46.32 32.58
C GLU A 390 59.90 -45.93 32.44
N ILE A 391 60.63 -46.13 33.55
CA ILE A 391 61.97 -46.72 33.73
C ILE A 391 62.94 -46.72 32.54
N GLY A 392 64.18 -46.25 32.76
CA GLY A 392 65.36 -46.84 32.13
C GLY A 392 66.57 -45.92 31.97
N GLU A 393 67.54 -46.02 32.88
CA GLU A 393 68.93 -45.58 32.69
C GLU A 393 69.54 -46.14 31.39
N THR A 394 70.27 -45.32 30.61
CA THR A 394 71.59 -45.68 30.03
C THR A 394 72.21 -44.51 29.23
N THR A 395 73.39 -44.09 29.69
CA THR A 395 74.64 -43.76 28.95
C THR A 395 74.64 -42.78 27.76
N ASP A 396 75.51 -41.78 27.92
CA ASP A 396 76.20 -40.89 26.96
C ASP A 396 76.08 -41.17 25.44
N GLN A 397 75.77 -40.12 24.67
CA GLN A 397 76.67 -39.56 23.63
C GLN A 397 76.12 -38.26 22.99
N ASN A 398 77.05 -37.32 22.76
CA ASN A 398 76.89 -35.98 22.18
C ASN A 398 76.15 -35.91 20.83
N ILE A 399 75.46 -34.79 20.57
CA ILE A 399 75.64 -33.90 19.38
C ILE A 399 74.94 -32.56 19.65
N THR A 400 75.73 -31.49 19.65
CA THR A 400 75.29 -30.09 19.59
C THR A 400 74.94 -29.75 18.14
N GLN A 401 73.77 -29.16 17.87
CA GLN A 401 73.62 -28.27 16.70
C GLN A 401 72.55 -27.20 16.94
N SER A 402 73.04 -25.95 16.98
CA SER A 402 72.30 -24.71 16.90
C SER A 402 71.63 -24.56 15.53
N VAL A 403 70.34 -24.21 15.49
CA VAL A 403 69.70 -23.68 14.28
C VAL A 403 69.47 -22.18 14.46
N HIS A 404 70.09 -21.45 13.54
CA HIS A 404 70.08 -20.01 13.35
C HIS A 404 68.71 -19.59 12.79
N ILE A 405 68.03 -18.63 13.42
CA ILE A 405 66.81 -18.02 12.86
C ILE A 405 67.25 -16.81 12.04
N ASP A 406 67.07 -16.90 10.72
CA ASP A 406 67.37 -15.83 9.77
C ASP A 406 66.29 -14.74 9.86
N MET A 407 66.70 -13.52 10.23
CA MET A 407 65.82 -12.35 10.39
C MET A 407 65.56 -11.57 9.08
N SER A 408 65.91 -12.12 7.92
CA SER A 408 65.77 -11.44 6.62
C SER A 408 64.36 -11.44 5.99
N ILE A 409 63.32 -12.01 6.63
CA ILE A 409 61.96 -12.07 6.05
C ILE A 409 61.05 -10.91 6.51
N ILE A 410 61.54 -10.02 7.38
CA ILE A 410 60.73 -8.88 7.89
C ILE A 410 60.85 -7.63 6.98
N ASP A 411 61.77 -7.59 6.02
CA ASP A 411 62.07 -6.38 5.23
C ASP A 411 61.36 -6.31 3.85
N GLU A 412 60.55 -7.31 3.46
CA GLU A 412 59.86 -7.34 2.15
C GLU A 412 58.36 -6.95 2.20
N MET A 413 57.81 -6.59 3.35
CA MET A 413 56.40 -6.12 3.46
C MET A 413 56.23 -4.59 3.54
N GLU A 414 57.30 -3.79 3.48
CA GLU A 414 57.22 -2.31 3.51
C GLU A 414 57.54 -1.60 2.17
N ARG A 415 57.65 -2.31 1.04
CA ARG A 415 57.83 -1.67 -0.29
C ARG A 415 56.84 -2.16 -1.36
N GLY A 416 55.55 -2.08 -1.04
CA GLY A 416 54.48 -2.47 -1.96
C GLY A 416 53.20 -1.62 -1.89
N LEU A 417 53.28 -0.37 -1.44
CA LEU A 417 52.24 0.66 -1.56
C LEU A 417 52.84 1.98 -2.05
#